data_AF-A0A382I791-F1
#
_entry.id   AF-A0A382I791-F1
#
_cell.length_a   1.000
_cell.length_b   1.000
_cell.length_c   1.000
_cell.angle_alpha   90.00
_cell.angle_beta   90.00
_cell.angle_gamma   90.00
#
_symmetry.space_group_name_H-M   'P 1'
#
loop_
_entity.id
_entity.type
_entity.pdbx_description
1 polymer ?
#
loop_
_entity_poly.entity_id
_entity_poly.type
_entity_poly.pdbx_seq_one_letter_code
_entity_poly.pdbx_strand_id
1 'polypeptide(L)'
;MKKHIRMRRFGNQFQLHFRARIPKDLISFFDGRREFQISLKNVRNTDCLLLTMTLRIRLEELFSEVREGMKSLTIEQIKEVLRIEVNKQIDHSKHVFYDTNKYNEFKKKESLENVSSREEKLKSMLSEDLKTYKKKIDSRLESILQSMDIEVNAKSVNYKQLRMSFIDLYLMRFEWMRELINLTGKEEDDFRREVDEKLKMNLFPELLDQRVDTNQIPTPPQVSVSAQLELNSLESTPISECIVGFLEEKGGVSLRTNQYIQTSLNLLIEEFGDIPIGRIDKQSAVKLKSHIVKLPKNRRKNRLYRDKDFHTLVDMNVQDTISTTTINEHLSYLSSFMEWNRNHGYANQNPFTGLKLPKKIRPRDERDRFSDEDIKKMFAKENYIPQTKILE
;
A
#
# COMPACT_ATOMS: atom_id res chain seq x y z
N MET A 1 -45.54 11.56 -14.19
CA MET A 1 -44.27 12.14 -13.66
C MET A 1 -44.29 12.49 -12.17
N LYS A 2 -45.39 13.02 -11.59
CA LYS A 2 -45.55 13.27 -10.13
C LYS A 2 -45.64 12.00 -9.23
N LYS A 3 -45.31 10.81 -9.72
CA LYS A 3 -45.62 9.52 -9.05
C LYS A 3 -44.68 9.20 -7.87
N HIS A 4 -43.45 9.71 -7.93
CA HIS A 4 -42.39 9.45 -6.95
C HIS A 4 -42.07 10.63 -6.04
N ILE A 5 -42.73 11.78 -6.24
CA ILE A 5 -42.57 12.97 -5.39
C ILE A 5 -43.82 13.12 -4.53
N ARG A 6 -43.65 13.19 -3.21
CA ARG A 6 -44.74 13.43 -2.25
C ARG A 6 -44.41 14.62 -1.37
N MET A 7 -45.36 15.54 -1.24
CA MET A 7 -45.31 16.60 -0.24
C MET A 7 -45.79 16.05 1.09
N ARG A 8 -45.01 16.25 2.15
CA ARG A 8 -45.37 15.90 3.51
C ARG A 8 -45.27 17.14 4.39
N ARG A 9 -46.28 17.35 5.23
CA ARG A 9 -46.28 18.41 6.23
C ARG A 9 -45.42 18.00 7.41
N PHE A 10 -44.45 18.83 7.76
CA PHE A 10 -43.62 18.70 8.95
C PHE A 10 -43.73 20.01 9.74
N GLY A 11 -44.59 20.01 10.77
CA GLY A 11 -45.00 21.24 11.46
C GLY A 11 -45.74 22.22 10.52
N ASN A 12 -45.22 23.45 10.40
CA ASN A 12 -45.78 24.49 9.52
C ASN A 12 -45.15 24.53 8.11
N GLN A 13 -44.26 23.60 7.77
CA GLN A 13 -43.59 23.57 6.47
C GLN A 13 -43.95 22.31 5.68
N PHE A 14 -43.98 22.42 4.35
CA PHE A 14 -44.12 21.30 3.43
C PHE A 14 -42.73 20.89 2.91
N GLN A 15 -42.38 19.61 3.06
CA GLN A 15 -41.14 19.04 2.53
C GLN A 15 -41.46 18.08 1.39
N LEU A 16 -40.67 18.13 0.33
CA LEU A 16 -40.73 17.19 -0.77
C LEU A 16 -39.93 15.93 -0.41
N HIS A 17 -40.52 14.76 -0.67
CA HIS A 17 -39.86 13.47 -0.50
C HIS A 17 -39.89 12.70 -1.81
N PHE A 18 -38.77 12.05 -2.11
CA PHE A 18 -38.72 10.95 -3.06
C PHE A 18 -39.27 9.69 -2.38
N ARG A 19 -40.19 9.01 -3.05
CA ARG A 19 -40.79 7.75 -2.57
C ARG A 19 -40.86 6.75 -3.72
N ALA A 20 -40.27 5.58 -3.52
CA ALA A 20 -40.30 4.48 -4.48
C ALA A 20 -40.59 3.16 -3.77
N ARG A 21 -41.49 2.36 -4.34
CA ARG A 21 -41.84 1.06 -3.77
C ARG A 21 -40.80 0.01 -4.13
N ILE A 22 -40.48 -0.83 -3.16
CA ILE A 22 -39.64 -2.00 -3.39
C ILE A 22 -40.52 -3.08 -4.04
N PRO A 23 -40.09 -3.68 -5.16
CA PRO A 23 -40.79 -4.80 -5.78
C PRO A 23 -40.99 -5.97 -4.80
N LYS A 24 -42.12 -6.68 -4.89
CA LYS A 24 -42.52 -7.69 -3.90
C LYS A 24 -41.49 -8.81 -3.72
N ASP A 25 -40.86 -9.18 -4.83
CA ASP A 25 -39.78 -10.15 -4.96
C ASP A 25 -38.49 -9.73 -4.22
N LEU A 26 -38.30 -8.43 -3.98
CA LEU A 26 -37.10 -7.87 -3.37
C LEU A 26 -37.26 -7.50 -1.89
N ILE A 27 -38.47 -7.58 -1.34
CA ILE A 27 -38.77 -7.13 0.04
C ILE A 27 -37.94 -7.86 1.09
N SER A 28 -37.68 -9.16 0.91
CA SER A 28 -36.87 -9.95 1.83
C SER A 28 -35.40 -9.50 1.86
N PHE A 29 -34.87 -8.99 0.75
CA PHE A 29 -33.48 -8.51 0.66
C PHE A 29 -33.25 -7.15 1.33
N PHE A 30 -34.32 -6.43 1.67
CA PHE A 30 -34.28 -5.13 2.34
C PHE A 30 -34.94 -5.19 3.72
N ASP A 31 -34.75 -6.28 4.46
CA ASP A 31 -35.24 -6.48 5.84
C ASP A 31 -36.75 -6.25 5.99
N GLY A 32 -37.53 -6.65 5.00
CA GLY A 32 -38.98 -6.49 5.02
C GLY A 32 -39.47 -5.07 4.70
N ARG A 33 -38.57 -4.13 4.36
CA ARG A 33 -38.96 -2.79 3.92
C ARG A 33 -39.73 -2.87 2.60
N ARG A 34 -40.79 -2.07 2.50
CA ARG A 34 -41.70 -2.05 1.33
C ARG A 34 -41.48 -0.85 0.41
N GLU A 35 -40.72 0.14 0.85
CA GLU A 35 -40.45 1.36 0.10
C GLU A 35 -39.21 2.10 0.61
N PHE A 36 -38.56 2.81 -0.30
CA PHE A 36 -37.58 3.83 0.00
C PHE A 36 -38.27 5.18 0.10
N GLN A 37 -37.92 5.94 1.14
CA GLN A 37 -38.38 7.31 1.33
C GLN A 37 -37.21 8.20 1.72
N ILE A 38 -36.91 9.20 0.88
CA ILE A 38 -35.78 10.12 1.05
C ILE A 38 -36.31 11.55 1.04
N SER A 39 -35.88 12.38 1.99
CA SER A 39 -36.24 13.81 2.00
C SER A 39 -35.42 14.56 0.96
N LEU A 40 -36.07 15.40 0.15
CA LEU A 40 -35.45 16.29 -0.82
C LEU A 40 -35.31 17.71 -0.24
N LYS A 41 -34.98 17.81 1.04
CA LYS A 41 -34.82 19.08 1.76
C LYS A 41 -33.73 19.92 1.09
N ASN A 42 -33.97 21.22 0.93
CA ASN A 42 -33.05 22.20 0.33
C ASN A 42 -32.78 22.06 -1.18
N VAL A 43 -33.53 21.24 -1.91
CA VAL A 43 -33.42 21.16 -3.38
C VAL A 43 -34.32 22.22 -4.02
N ARG A 44 -33.77 23.02 -4.94
CA ARG A 44 -34.56 24.02 -5.70
C ARG A 44 -35.66 23.31 -6.49
N ASN A 45 -36.83 23.93 -6.61
CA ASN A 45 -37.98 23.32 -7.31
C ASN A 45 -37.67 22.92 -8.77
N THR A 46 -36.76 23.64 -9.44
CA THR A 46 -36.30 23.35 -10.81
C THR A 46 -35.47 22.06 -10.88
N ASP A 47 -34.63 21.80 -9.88
CA ASP A 47 -33.65 20.71 -9.88
C ASP A 47 -34.22 19.42 -9.27
N CYS A 48 -35.31 19.56 -8.51
CA CYS A 48 -36.02 18.47 -7.86
C CYS A 48 -36.50 17.39 -8.84
N LEU A 49 -36.87 17.79 -10.07
CA LEU A 49 -37.28 16.86 -11.12
C LEU A 49 -36.10 16.03 -11.64
N LEU A 50 -34.96 16.67 -11.90
CA LEU A 50 -33.75 15.99 -12.39
C LEU A 50 -33.22 15.02 -11.34
N LEU A 51 -33.09 15.47 -10.09
CA LEU A 51 -32.65 14.63 -8.97
C LEU A 51 -33.57 13.42 -8.77
N THR A 52 -34.89 13.61 -8.87
CA THR A 52 -35.87 12.52 -8.78
C THR A 52 -35.68 11.49 -9.90
N MET A 53 -35.33 11.93 -11.12
CA MET A 53 -35.05 11.02 -12.24
C MET A 53 -33.75 10.25 -12.02
N THR A 54 -32.69 10.91 -11.55
CA THR A 54 -31.42 10.25 -11.23
C THR A 54 -31.60 9.20 -10.13
N LEU A 55 -32.30 9.54 -9.04
CA LEU A 55 -32.58 8.60 -7.95
C LEU A 55 -33.42 7.39 -8.42
N ARG A 56 -34.35 7.60 -9.35
CA ARG A 56 -35.13 6.50 -9.94
C ARG A 56 -34.25 5.55 -10.76
N ILE A 57 -33.40 6.08 -11.64
CA ILE A 57 -32.51 5.26 -12.48
C ILE A 57 -31.59 4.42 -11.62
N ARG A 58 -30.93 5.04 -10.63
CA ARG A 58 -30.06 4.33 -9.68
C ARG A 58 -30.78 3.24 -8.89
N LEU A 59 -32.03 3.48 -8.52
CA LEU A 59 -32.82 2.49 -7.81
C LEU A 59 -33.26 1.32 -8.71
N GLU A 60 -33.54 1.59 -9.99
CA GLU A 60 -33.86 0.55 -10.98
C GLU A 60 -32.63 -0.31 -11.30
N GLU A 61 -31.44 0.29 -11.40
CA GLU A 61 -30.15 -0.42 -11.49
C GLU A 61 -29.95 -1.35 -10.29
N LEU A 62 -30.11 -0.83 -9.06
CA LEU A 62 -29.99 -1.62 -7.83
C LEU A 62 -30.97 -2.81 -7.80
N PHE A 63 -32.22 -2.62 -8.24
CA PHE A 63 -33.19 -3.71 -8.28
C PHE A 63 -32.84 -4.77 -9.33
N SER A 64 -32.29 -4.38 -10.47
CA SER A 64 -31.81 -5.31 -11.49
C SER A 64 -30.63 -6.13 -10.96
N GLU A 65 -29.66 -5.48 -10.32
CA GLU A 65 -28.50 -6.14 -9.69
C GLU A 65 -28.91 -7.16 -8.62
N VAL A 66 -29.89 -6.82 -7.77
CA VAL A 66 -30.39 -7.75 -6.74
C VAL A 66 -31.17 -8.93 -7.37
N ARG A 67 -31.93 -8.70 -8.45
CA ARG A 67 -32.69 -9.74 -9.15
C ARG A 67 -31.83 -10.71 -9.94
N GLU A 68 -30.78 -10.19 -10.55
CA GLU A 68 -29.79 -11.01 -11.24
C GLU A 68 -28.97 -11.84 -10.23
N GLY A 69 -29.01 -11.46 -8.94
CA GLY A 69 -28.14 -11.98 -7.91
C GLY A 69 -26.71 -11.47 -8.14
N MET A 70 -25.97 -11.09 -7.10
CA MET A 70 -24.55 -10.79 -7.23
C MET A 70 -23.74 -12.06 -7.60
N LYS A 71 -23.86 -12.62 -8.81
CA LYS A 71 -23.51 -14.04 -9.08
C LYS A 71 -22.96 -14.37 -10.47
N SER A 72 -22.26 -13.46 -11.12
CA SER A 72 -21.30 -13.86 -12.17
C SER A 72 -19.99 -13.10 -12.01
N LEU A 73 -18.87 -13.81 -12.19
CA LEU A 73 -17.53 -13.25 -12.16
C LEU A 73 -17.45 -12.05 -13.11
N THR A 74 -17.47 -10.84 -12.54
CA THR A 74 -17.46 -9.59 -13.31
C THR A 74 -16.08 -9.29 -13.87
N ILE A 75 -16.00 -8.42 -14.88
CA ILE A 75 -14.72 -7.99 -15.45
C ILE A 75 -13.84 -7.36 -14.36
N GLU A 76 -14.39 -6.54 -13.46
CA GLU A 76 -13.58 -5.90 -12.42
C GLU A 76 -13.04 -6.92 -11.39
N GLN A 77 -13.83 -7.94 -11.05
CA GLN A 77 -13.35 -9.05 -10.21
C GLN A 77 -12.26 -9.87 -10.92
N ILE A 78 -12.38 -10.09 -12.24
CA ILE A 78 -11.31 -10.73 -13.03
C ILE A 78 -10.03 -9.90 -12.94
N LYS A 79 -10.13 -8.57 -13.12
CA LYS A 79 -8.98 -7.68 -13.02
C LYS A 79 -8.34 -7.74 -11.64
N GLU A 80 -9.13 -7.74 -10.58
CA GLU A 80 -8.63 -7.81 -9.21
C GLU A 80 -7.87 -9.12 -8.95
N VAL A 81 -8.45 -10.25 -9.35
CA VAL A 81 -7.81 -11.56 -9.23
C VAL A 81 -6.50 -11.60 -10.03
N LEU A 82 -6.50 -11.03 -11.24
CA LEU A 82 -5.30 -10.96 -12.08
C LEU A 82 -4.23 -10.04 -11.51
N ARG A 83 -4.57 -8.84 -10.98
CA ARG A 83 -3.63 -7.93 -10.31
C ARG A 83 -2.90 -8.63 -9.16
N ILE A 84 -3.65 -9.34 -8.32
CA ILE A 84 -3.09 -10.13 -7.22
C ILE A 84 -2.16 -11.22 -7.74
N GLU A 85 -2.57 -11.94 -8.79
CA GLU A 85 -1.77 -13.04 -9.35
C GLU A 85 -0.50 -12.53 -10.05
N VAL A 86 -0.53 -11.36 -10.70
CA VAL A 86 0.64 -10.70 -11.28
C VAL A 86 1.67 -10.37 -10.20
N ASN A 87 1.24 -9.74 -9.11
CA ASN A 87 2.14 -9.42 -7.99
C ASN A 87 2.75 -10.69 -7.37
N LYS A 88 1.98 -11.78 -7.27
CA LYS A 88 2.51 -13.10 -6.84
C LYS A 88 3.58 -13.64 -7.81
N GLN A 89 3.46 -13.43 -9.12
CA GLN A 89 4.48 -13.88 -10.08
C GLN A 89 5.76 -13.06 -9.97
N ILE A 90 5.62 -11.74 -9.74
CA ILE A 90 6.74 -10.84 -9.49
C ILE A 90 7.50 -11.31 -8.24
N ASP A 91 6.81 -11.54 -7.12
CA ASP A 91 7.41 -11.97 -5.87
C ASP A 91 8.08 -13.35 -5.98
N HIS A 92 7.43 -14.29 -6.67
CA HIS A 92 8.02 -15.60 -6.94
C HIS A 92 9.32 -15.48 -7.76
N SER A 93 9.36 -14.57 -8.75
CA SER A 93 10.55 -14.35 -9.58
C SER A 93 11.68 -13.67 -8.80
N LYS A 94 11.34 -12.73 -7.91
CA LYS A 94 12.30 -12.12 -6.96
C LYS A 94 12.92 -13.18 -6.04
N HIS A 95 12.14 -14.12 -5.53
CA HIS A 95 12.68 -15.19 -4.70
C HIS A 95 13.74 -16.00 -5.44
N VAL A 96 13.47 -16.39 -6.69
CA VAL A 96 14.45 -17.08 -7.54
C VAL A 96 15.70 -16.22 -7.74
N PHE A 97 15.52 -14.94 -8.06
CA PHE A 97 16.63 -14.00 -8.26
C PHE A 97 17.51 -13.83 -7.01
N TYR A 98 16.92 -13.68 -5.82
CA TYR A 98 17.66 -13.49 -4.58
C TYR A 98 18.35 -14.78 -4.09
N ASP A 99 17.79 -15.95 -4.40
CA ASP A 99 18.44 -17.25 -4.13
C ASP A 99 19.62 -17.52 -5.08
N THR A 100 19.59 -16.96 -6.29
CA THR A 100 20.69 -17.08 -7.24
C THR A 100 21.90 -16.28 -6.77
N ASN A 101 23.03 -16.96 -6.57
CA ASN A 101 24.31 -16.28 -6.33
C ASN A 101 24.80 -15.58 -7.61
N LYS A 102 24.38 -14.34 -7.79
CA LYS A 102 24.72 -13.48 -8.94
C LYS A 102 26.19 -13.11 -9.08
N TYR A 103 27.00 -13.34 -8.04
CA TYR A 103 28.44 -13.07 -8.06
C TYR A 103 29.25 -14.30 -8.49
N ASN A 104 28.58 -15.42 -8.77
CA ASN A 104 29.20 -16.65 -9.25
C ASN A 104 28.56 -17.04 -10.59
N GLU A 105 29.33 -16.94 -11.67
CA GLU A 105 28.86 -17.23 -13.04
C GLU A 105 28.33 -18.66 -13.20
N PHE A 106 28.93 -19.64 -12.52
CA PHE A 106 28.44 -21.02 -12.55
C PHE A 106 27.06 -21.14 -11.90
N LYS A 107 26.87 -20.52 -10.72
CA LYS A 107 25.57 -20.53 -10.01
C LYS A 107 24.50 -19.72 -10.73
N LYS A 108 24.88 -18.65 -11.42
CA LYS A 108 24.01 -17.90 -12.32
C LYS A 108 23.52 -18.79 -13.47
N LYS A 109 24.44 -19.47 -14.15
CA LYS A 109 24.12 -20.40 -15.25
C LYS A 109 23.25 -21.57 -14.79
N GLU A 110 23.57 -22.18 -13.65
CA GLU A 110 22.77 -23.25 -13.02
C GLU A 110 21.33 -22.77 -12.75
N SER A 111 21.16 -21.53 -12.28
CA SER A 111 19.82 -20.96 -12.04
C SER A 111 19.06 -20.74 -13.35
N LEU A 112 19.71 -20.25 -14.40
CA LEU A 112 19.11 -20.08 -15.73
C LEU A 112 18.69 -21.43 -16.33
N GLU A 113 19.53 -22.48 -16.22
CA GLU A 113 19.20 -23.82 -16.68
C GLU A 113 17.99 -24.40 -15.92
N ASN A 114 17.91 -24.17 -14.61
CA ASN A 114 16.75 -24.56 -13.80
C ASN A 114 15.46 -23.84 -14.23
N VAL A 115 15.54 -22.54 -14.53
CA VAL A 115 14.41 -21.75 -15.04
C VAL A 115 13.94 -22.29 -16.40
N SER A 116 14.87 -22.54 -17.32
CA SER A 116 14.58 -23.09 -18.65
C SER A 116 13.98 -24.49 -18.59
N SER A 117 14.54 -25.39 -17.78
CA SER A 117 14.01 -26.75 -17.59
C SER A 117 12.57 -26.74 -17.05
N ARG A 118 12.26 -25.82 -16.12
CA ARG A 118 10.90 -25.65 -15.60
C ARG A 118 9.93 -25.09 -16.65
N GLU A 119 10.39 -24.19 -17.52
CA GLU A 119 9.59 -23.68 -18.63
C GLU A 119 9.27 -24.79 -19.64
N GLU A 120 10.28 -25.56 -20.05
CA GLU A 120 10.11 -26.69 -20.97
C GLU A 120 9.13 -27.72 -20.40
N LYS A 121 9.28 -28.07 -19.12
CA LYS A 121 8.35 -28.96 -18.43
C LYS A 121 6.93 -28.40 -18.44
N LEU A 122 6.75 -27.10 -18.23
CA LEU A 122 5.43 -26.48 -18.32
C LEU A 122 4.87 -26.55 -19.75
N LYS A 123 5.68 -26.21 -20.77
CA LYS A 123 5.27 -26.26 -22.18
C LYS A 123 4.91 -27.68 -22.63
N SER A 124 5.69 -28.69 -22.24
CA SER A 124 5.38 -30.11 -22.47
C SER A 124 4.07 -30.50 -21.80
N MET A 125 3.84 -30.15 -20.53
CA MET A 125 2.55 -30.42 -19.87
C MET A 125 1.37 -29.72 -20.56
N LEU A 126 1.55 -28.50 -21.05
CA LEU A 126 0.51 -27.76 -21.79
C LEU A 126 0.24 -28.37 -23.17
N SER A 127 1.24 -28.98 -23.80
CA SER A 127 1.12 -29.63 -25.11
C SER A 127 0.53 -31.05 -25.00
N GLU A 128 1.00 -31.84 -24.03
CA GLU A 128 0.66 -33.26 -23.88
C GLU A 128 -0.60 -33.49 -23.04
N ASP A 129 -0.78 -32.74 -21.95
CA ASP A 129 -1.90 -32.91 -21.02
C ASP A 129 -2.47 -31.57 -20.50
N LEU A 130 -2.99 -30.80 -21.45
CA LEU A 130 -3.65 -29.53 -21.17
C LEU A 130 -4.84 -29.69 -20.21
N LYS A 131 -5.52 -30.84 -20.22
CA LYS A 131 -6.72 -31.08 -19.41
C LYS A 131 -6.36 -31.21 -17.93
N THR A 132 -5.33 -31.97 -17.60
CA THR A 132 -4.87 -32.11 -16.21
C THR A 132 -4.29 -30.80 -15.71
N TYR A 133 -3.55 -30.07 -16.54
CA TYR A 133 -3.03 -28.76 -16.14
C TYR A 133 -4.16 -27.75 -15.89
N LYS A 134 -5.18 -27.70 -16.75
CA LYS A 134 -6.38 -26.87 -16.53
C LYS A 134 -7.06 -27.17 -15.20
N LYS A 135 -7.21 -28.45 -14.82
CA LYS A 135 -7.78 -28.84 -13.51
C LYS A 135 -6.96 -28.32 -12.32
N LYS A 136 -5.63 -28.32 -12.45
CA LYS A 136 -4.73 -27.75 -11.43
C LYS A 136 -4.95 -26.25 -11.26
N ILE A 137 -5.14 -25.52 -12.36
CA ILE A 137 -5.49 -24.10 -12.31
C ILE A 137 -6.90 -23.92 -11.74
N ASP A 138 -7.85 -24.75 -12.15
CA ASP A 138 -9.25 -24.68 -11.69
C ASP A 138 -9.35 -24.80 -10.17
N SER A 139 -8.63 -25.77 -9.57
CA SER A 139 -8.61 -25.95 -8.12
C SER A 139 -8.08 -24.70 -7.38
N ARG A 140 -7.10 -24.01 -7.98
CA ARG A 140 -6.54 -22.77 -7.42
C ARG A 140 -7.50 -21.60 -7.58
N LEU A 141 -8.14 -21.46 -8.75
CA LEU A 141 -9.12 -20.42 -9.01
C LEU A 141 -10.35 -20.56 -8.11
N GLU A 142 -10.85 -21.79 -7.93
CA GLU A 142 -11.95 -22.10 -7.01
C GLU A 142 -11.64 -21.61 -5.59
N SER A 143 -10.45 -21.91 -5.06
CA SER A 143 -10.04 -21.44 -3.74
C SER A 143 -9.98 -19.91 -3.64
N ILE A 144 -9.47 -19.23 -4.67
CA ILE A 144 -9.39 -17.75 -4.70
C ILE A 144 -10.79 -17.14 -4.76
N LEU A 145 -11.63 -17.60 -5.69
CA LEU A 145 -12.98 -17.05 -5.88
C LEU A 145 -13.87 -17.29 -4.64
N GLN A 146 -13.77 -18.47 -4.01
CA GLN A 146 -14.48 -18.74 -2.75
C GLN A 146 -14.05 -17.81 -1.61
N SER A 147 -12.76 -17.48 -1.51
CA SER A 147 -12.27 -16.54 -0.49
C SER A 147 -12.75 -15.10 -0.70
N MET A 148 -13.23 -14.78 -1.92
CA MET A 148 -13.81 -13.49 -2.27
C MET A 148 -15.34 -13.51 -2.28
N ASP A 149 -15.96 -14.60 -1.81
CA ASP A 149 -17.42 -14.83 -1.83
C ASP A 149 -18.03 -14.77 -3.24
N ILE A 150 -17.27 -15.21 -4.26
CA ILE A 150 -17.70 -15.23 -5.66
C ILE A 150 -18.16 -16.64 -6.04
N GLU A 151 -19.37 -16.75 -6.61
CA GLU A 151 -19.87 -18.02 -7.13
C GLU A 151 -19.04 -18.52 -8.31
N VAL A 152 -18.53 -19.76 -8.20
CA VAL A 152 -17.71 -20.37 -9.24
C VAL A 152 -18.59 -20.99 -10.32
N ASN A 153 -18.50 -20.44 -11.53
CA ASN A 153 -19.07 -21.06 -12.73
C ASN A 153 -17.97 -21.42 -13.74
N ALA A 154 -17.47 -22.65 -13.65
CA ALA A 154 -16.38 -23.16 -14.50
C ALA A 154 -16.71 -23.22 -16.01
N LYS A 155 -18.00 -23.15 -16.37
CA LYS A 155 -18.45 -23.16 -17.77
C LYS A 155 -18.52 -21.76 -18.39
N SER A 156 -18.53 -20.71 -17.57
CA SER A 156 -18.62 -19.32 -18.02
C SER A 156 -17.42 -18.91 -18.88
N VAL A 157 -17.64 -17.96 -19.80
CA VAL A 157 -16.58 -17.40 -20.66
C VAL A 157 -15.53 -16.69 -19.80
N ASN A 158 -15.97 -15.88 -18.84
CA ASN A 158 -15.12 -15.12 -17.92
C ASN A 158 -14.19 -16.03 -17.11
N TYR A 159 -14.70 -17.14 -16.59
CA TYR A 159 -13.88 -18.10 -15.87
C TYR A 159 -12.85 -18.79 -16.79
N LYS A 160 -13.26 -19.16 -18.01
CA LYS A 160 -12.34 -19.74 -19.00
C LYS A 160 -11.25 -18.74 -19.39
N GLN A 161 -11.59 -17.47 -19.55
CA GLN A 161 -10.66 -16.39 -19.85
C GLN A 161 -9.66 -16.21 -18.70
N LEU A 162 -10.16 -16.07 -17.47
CA LEU A 162 -9.34 -15.97 -16.25
C LEU A 162 -8.36 -17.14 -16.15
N ARG A 163 -8.81 -18.37 -16.42
CA ARG A 163 -7.95 -19.55 -16.46
C ARG A 163 -6.86 -19.47 -17.51
N MET A 164 -7.15 -19.01 -18.72
CA MET A 164 -6.14 -18.86 -19.77
C MET A 164 -5.13 -17.77 -19.39
N SER A 165 -5.60 -16.65 -18.85
CA SER A 165 -4.73 -15.58 -18.36
C SER A 165 -3.77 -16.07 -17.26
N PHE A 166 -4.20 -16.94 -16.35
CA PHE A 166 -3.30 -17.56 -15.36
C PHE A 166 -2.19 -18.40 -16.00
N ILE A 167 -2.51 -19.15 -17.05
CA ILE A 167 -1.52 -19.94 -17.78
C ILE A 167 -0.52 -19.02 -18.49
N ASP A 168 -1.03 -17.98 -19.15
CA ASP A 168 -0.20 -16.97 -19.83
C ASP A 168 0.75 -16.29 -18.84
N LEU A 169 0.26 -15.88 -17.67
CA LEU A 169 1.08 -15.28 -16.61
C LEU A 169 2.20 -16.21 -16.14
N TYR A 170 1.92 -17.51 -15.99
CA TYR A 170 2.96 -18.47 -15.58
C TYR A 170 4.03 -18.69 -16.64
N LEU A 171 3.68 -18.57 -17.92
CA LEU A 171 4.64 -18.62 -19.02
C LEU A 171 5.48 -17.34 -19.05
N MET A 172 4.84 -16.16 -19.00
CA MET A 172 5.52 -14.87 -18.97
C MET A 172 6.52 -14.75 -17.81
N ARG A 173 6.19 -15.34 -16.66
CA ARG A 173 7.07 -15.37 -15.48
C ARG A 173 8.46 -15.96 -15.78
N PHE A 174 8.59 -16.95 -16.66
CA PHE A 174 9.90 -17.54 -16.96
C PHE A 174 10.82 -16.60 -17.73
N GLU A 175 10.24 -15.83 -18.66
CA GLU A 175 10.95 -14.76 -19.34
C GLU A 175 11.38 -13.68 -18.34
N TRP A 176 10.46 -13.28 -17.47
CA TRP A 176 10.77 -12.32 -16.40
C TRP A 176 11.92 -12.78 -15.48
N MET A 177 11.94 -14.06 -15.07
CA MET A 177 13.04 -14.62 -14.29
C MET A 177 14.39 -14.53 -15.01
N ARG A 178 14.43 -14.79 -16.31
CA ARG A 178 15.67 -14.69 -17.09
C ARG A 178 16.18 -13.27 -17.14
N GLU A 179 15.29 -12.31 -17.38
CA GLU A 179 15.59 -10.88 -17.41
C GLU A 179 16.19 -10.42 -16.07
N LEU A 180 15.56 -10.81 -14.95
CA LEU A 180 16.06 -10.53 -13.61
C LEU A 180 17.45 -11.13 -13.36
N ILE A 181 17.65 -12.43 -13.65
CA ILE A 181 18.94 -13.11 -13.42
C ILE A 181 20.05 -12.50 -14.30
N ASN A 182 19.71 -12.08 -15.52
CA ASN A 182 20.65 -11.44 -16.44
C ASN A 182 20.93 -9.97 -16.14
N LEU A 183 20.23 -9.37 -15.17
CA LEU A 183 20.36 -7.95 -14.79
C LEU A 183 20.13 -7.01 -15.99
N THR A 184 19.13 -7.29 -16.81
CA THR A 184 18.82 -6.48 -18.01
C THR A 184 18.31 -5.07 -17.69
N GLY A 185 18.07 -4.78 -16.41
CA GLY A 185 17.62 -3.47 -15.94
C GLY A 185 16.11 -3.28 -15.98
N LYS A 186 15.35 -4.29 -16.43
CA LYS A 186 13.89 -4.25 -16.36
C LYS A 186 13.42 -4.25 -14.91
N GLU A 187 12.37 -3.48 -14.64
CA GLU A 187 11.74 -3.32 -13.32
C GLU A 187 10.35 -3.97 -13.27
N GLU A 188 9.76 -4.02 -12.07
CA GLU A 188 8.46 -4.66 -11.87
C GLU A 188 7.35 -4.08 -12.75
N ASP A 189 7.40 -2.77 -12.99
CA ASP A 189 6.42 -2.07 -13.83
C ASP A 189 6.58 -2.43 -15.32
N ASP A 190 7.77 -2.83 -15.77
CA ASP A 190 7.96 -3.36 -17.13
C ASP A 190 7.19 -4.68 -17.29
N PHE A 191 7.29 -5.57 -16.29
CA PHE A 191 6.53 -6.81 -16.30
C PHE A 191 5.02 -6.53 -16.22
N ARG A 192 4.57 -5.58 -15.39
CA ARG A 192 3.15 -5.17 -15.32
C ARG A 192 2.65 -4.65 -16.68
N ARG A 193 3.45 -3.85 -17.38
CA ARG A 193 3.17 -3.34 -18.74
C ARG A 193 3.10 -4.46 -19.78
N GLU A 194 4.06 -5.38 -19.77
CA GLU A 194 4.07 -6.54 -20.68
C GLU A 194 2.82 -7.41 -20.48
N VAL A 195 2.43 -7.63 -19.22
CA VAL A 195 1.18 -8.35 -18.89
C VAL A 195 -0.04 -7.61 -19.43
N ASP A 196 -0.12 -6.29 -19.26
CA ASP A 196 -1.25 -5.51 -19.75
C ASP A 196 -1.31 -5.46 -21.29
N GLU A 197 -0.17 -5.38 -21.97
CA GLU A 197 -0.09 -5.47 -23.42
C GLU A 197 -0.57 -6.84 -23.94
N LYS A 198 -0.20 -7.91 -23.23
CA LYS A 198 -0.58 -9.29 -23.60
C LYS A 198 -2.05 -9.60 -23.32
N LEU A 199 -2.55 -9.21 -22.14
CA LEU A 199 -3.91 -9.52 -21.71
C LEU A 199 -4.95 -8.51 -22.21
N LYS A 200 -4.52 -7.27 -22.54
CA LYS A 200 -5.38 -6.16 -22.98
C LYS A 200 -6.54 -5.87 -22.03
N MET A 201 -6.29 -6.04 -20.73
CA MET A 201 -7.29 -5.91 -19.66
C MET A 201 -7.25 -4.56 -18.94
N ASN A 202 -6.18 -3.77 -19.16
CA ASN A 202 -5.94 -2.54 -18.41
C ASN A 202 -6.03 -2.80 -16.90
N LEU A 203 -5.14 -3.68 -16.41
CA LEU A 203 -5.04 -4.09 -15.01
C LEU A 203 -4.39 -2.99 -14.17
N PHE A 204 -3.43 -2.26 -14.75
CA PHE A 204 -2.65 -1.21 -14.11
C PHE A 204 -2.82 0.12 -14.87
N PRO A 205 -4.01 0.73 -14.84
CA PRO A 205 -4.28 2.00 -15.52
C PRO A 205 -3.35 3.12 -15.08
N GLU A 206 -2.86 3.08 -13.83
CA GLU A 206 -1.86 4.00 -13.30
C GLU A 206 -0.53 4.02 -14.09
N LEU A 207 -0.23 2.96 -14.86
CA LEU A 207 0.97 2.86 -15.69
C LEU A 207 0.77 3.43 -17.11
N LEU A 208 -0.46 3.79 -17.49
CA LEU A 208 -0.77 4.35 -18.82
C LEU A 208 -0.48 5.86 -18.91
N ASP A 209 -0.60 6.59 -17.80
CA ASP A 209 -0.35 8.05 -17.76
C ASP A 209 1.14 8.42 -17.91
N GLN A 210 2.04 7.43 -17.90
CA GLN A 210 3.45 7.60 -18.24
C GLN A 210 3.74 7.49 -19.75
N ARG A 211 2.72 7.33 -20.60
CA ARG A 211 2.84 7.32 -22.07
C ARG A 211 2.11 8.51 -22.70
N VAL A 212 2.56 9.73 -22.41
CA VAL A 212 2.51 10.77 -23.44
C VAL A 212 3.85 10.72 -24.16
N ASP A 213 3.77 10.52 -25.48
CA ASP A 213 4.84 10.50 -26.49
C ASP A 213 5.54 9.16 -26.82
N THR A 214 5.05 8.53 -27.89
CA THR A 214 5.88 8.18 -29.07
C THR A 214 4.96 7.75 -30.21
N ASN A 215 4.59 8.72 -31.08
CA ASN A 215 4.63 8.61 -32.55
C ASN A 215 3.74 9.68 -33.20
N GLN A 216 4.34 10.81 -33.56
CA GLN A 216 4.34 11.39 -34.92
C GLN A 216 5.12 12.74 -34.93
N ILE A 217 6.19 12.82 -35.74
CA ILE A 217 6.95 14.04 -36.08
C ILE A 217 6.49 14.49 -37.48
N PRO A 218 6.25 15.80 -37.76
CA PRO A 218 7.28 16.72 -38.30
C PRO A 218 7.27 18.12 -37.61
N THR A 219 8.28 18.56 -36.84
CA THR A 219 9.58 19.25 -37.16
C THR A 219 9.63 20.59 -36.35
N PRO A 220 10.79 21.30 -36.19
CA PRO A 220 11.49 21.59 -34.91
C PRO A 220 11.34 23.09 -34.49
N PRO A 221 11.83 23.63 -33.33
CA PRO A 221 13.19 23.47 -32.80
C PRO A 221 13.35 23.30 -31.28
N GLN A 222 14.30 22.43 -30.93
CA GLN A 222 15.32 22.57 -29.88
C GLN A 222 15.01 23.58 -28.75
N VAL A 223 14.60 23.07 -27.59
CA VAL A 223 14.94 23.72 -26.32
C VAL A 223 15.41 22.64 -25.35
N SER A 224 16.71 22.62 -25.12
CA SER A 224 17.35 21.92 -24.02
C SER A 224 16.87 22.51 -22.69
N VAL A 225 16.08 21.76 -21.92
CA VAL A 225 15.92 22.03 -20.48
C VAL A 225 15.89 20.70 -19.73
N SER A 226 16.85 20.55 -18.83
CA SER A 226 16.93 19.60 -17.73
C SER A 226 15.57 19.32 -17.08
N ALA A 227 15.10 18.08 -17.15
CA ALA A 227 13.88 17.64 -16.47
C ALA A 227 14.05 17.73 -14.94
N GLN A 228 13.50 18.77 -14.34
CA GLN A 228 13.06 18.74 -12.95
C GLN A 228 11.66 18.14 -12.97
N LEU A 229 11.43 17.07 -12.20
CA LEU A 229 10.09 16.54 -11.93
C LEU A 229 9.22 17.69 -11.43
N GLU A 230 8.24 18.12 -12.23
CA GLU A 230 7.25 19.08 -11.79
C GLU A 230 6.33 18.38 -10.79
N LEU A 231 6.57 18.66 -9.51
CA LEU A 231 5.73 18.22 -8.41
C LEU A 231 4.35 18.85 -8.56
N ASN A 232 3.29 18.10 -8.29
CA ASN A 232 1.96 18.69 -8.24
C ASN A 232 1.86 19.70 -7.08
N SER A 233 0.78 20.50 -7.05
CA SER A 233 0.62 21.58 -6.05
C SER A 233 0.68 21.08 -4.60
N LEU A 234 0.22 19.85 -4.32
CA LEU A 234 0.27 19.24 -3.00
C LEU A 234 1.66 18.65 -2.69
N GLU A 235 2.28 17.95 -3.63
CA GLU A 235 3.65 17.41 -3.51
C GLU A 235 4.71 18.49 -3.31
N SER A 236 4.41 19.71 -3.76
CA SER A 236 5.25 20.91 -3.58
C SER A 236 5.24 21.43 -2.13
N THR A 237 4.37 20.90 -1.26
CA THR A 237 4.24 21.32 0.15
C THR A 237 5.52 20.99 0.93
N PRO A 238 6.08 21.94 1.71
CA PRO A 238 7.26 21.70 2.53
C PRO A 238 7.05 20.60 3.58
N ILE A 239 8.11 19.86 3.89
CA ILE A 239 8.08 18.80 4.92
C ILE A 239 7.59 19.36 6.27
N SER A 240 8.01 20.57 6.64
CA SER A 240 7.63 21.21 7.91
C SER A 240 6.13 21.42 8.04
N GLU A 241 5.46 21.84 6.96
CA GLU A 241 4.01 22.05 6.91
C GLU A 241 3.26 20.72 7.02
N CYS A 242 3.70 19.69 6.28
CA CYS A 242 3.14 18.36 6.39
C CYS A 242 3.29 17.76 7.81
N ILE A 243 4.41 18.03 8.51
CA ILE A 243 4.61 17.59 9.89
C ILE A 243 3.58 18.22 10.83
N VAL A 244 3.28 19.51 10.68
CA VAL A 244 2.26 20.19 11.48
C VAL A 244 0.90 19.52 11.27
N GLY A 245 0.47 19.36 10.01
CA GLY A 245 -0.81 18.71 9.69
C GLY A 245 -0.92 17.29 10.25
N PHE A 246 0.15 16.50 10.11
CA PHE A 246 0.19 15.15 10.67
C PHE A 246 0.05 15.11 12.20
N LEU A 247 0.69 16.04 12.92
CA LEU A 247 0.63 16.08 14.39
C LEU A 247 -0.72 16.60 14.91
N GLU A 248 -1.35 17.52 14.19
CA GLU A 248 -2.69 18.04 14.50
C GLU A 248 -3.77 16.97 14.31
N GLU A 249 -3.77 16.28 13.18
CA GLU A 249 -4.77 15.25 12.86
C GLU A 249 -4.63 14.02 13.75
N LYS A 250 -3.40 13.64 14.12
CA LYS A 250 -3.14 12.41 14.86
C LYS A 250 -3.96 12.31 16.16
N GLY A 251 -4.17 13.44 16.87
CA GLY A 251 -5.07 13.56 18.01
C GLY A 251 -4.84 12.58 19.18
N GLY A 252 -5.29 12.92 20.39
CA GLY A 252 -5.38 11.94 21.49
C GLY A 252 -4.06 11.31 22.02
N VAL A 253 -2.89 11.82 21.62
CA VAL A 253 -1.58 11.38 22.13
C VAL A 253 -1.01 12.40 23.12
N SER A 254 -0.26 11.93 24.13
CA SER A 254 0.37 12.82 25.10
C SER A 254 1.35 13.80 24.44
N LEU A 255 1.50 14.99 25.04
CA LEU A 255 2.45 16.03 24.58
C LEU A 255 3.88 15.47 24.41
N ARG A 256 4.32 14.64 25.35
CA ARG A 256 5.66 14.03 25.33
C ARG A 256 5.84 13.09 24.13
N THR A 257 4.80 12.33 23.78
CA THR A 257 4.85 11.43 22.62
C THR A 257 4.84 12.23 21.32
N ASN A 258 4.06 13.31 21.22
CA ASN A 258 4.08 14.19 20.05
C ASN A 258 5.45 14.84 19.85
N GLN A 259 6.10 15.30 20.92
CA GLN A 259 7.48 15.80 20.86
C GLN A 259 8.47 14.73 20.35
N TYR A 260 8.29 13.47 20.76
CA TYR A 260 9.13 12.37 20.31
C TYR A 260 8.91 12.02 18.83
N ILE A 261 7.65 12.02 18.39
CA ILE A 261 7.28 11.85 16.98
C ILE A 261 7.89 12.99 16.16
N GLN A 262 7.67 14.24 16.55
CA GLN A 262 8.21 15.43 15.88
C GLN A 262 9.73 15.38 15.79
N THR A 263 10.43 15.00 16.86
CA THR A 263 11.89 14.82 16.85
C THR A 263 12.32 13.78 15.80
N SER A 264 11.54 12.71 15.63
CA SER A 264 11.81 11.68 14.62
C SER A 264 11.56 12.18 13.20
N LEU A 265 10.50 12.96 12.98
CA LEU A 265 10.16 13.50 11.66
C LEU A 265 11.14 14.60 11.22
N ASN A 266 11.62 15.42 12.17
CA ASN A 266 12.63 16.45 11.92
C ASN A 266 13.96 15.88 11.40
N LEU A 267 14.21 14.57 11.53
CA LEU A 267 15.36 13.92 10.88
C LEU A 267 15.33 14.06 9.35
N LEU A 268 14.15 14.16 8.73
CA LEU A 268 14.02 14.46 7.30
C LEU A 268 14.55 15.85 6.96
N ILE A 269 14.17 16.85 7.76
CA ILE A 269 14.59 18.24 7.59
C ILE A 269 16.08 18.39 7.89
N GLU A 270 16.59 17.73 8.94
CA GLU A 270 18.02 17.72 9.29
C GLU A 270 18.88 17.11 8.16
N GLU A 271 18.40 16.10 7.43
CA GLU A 271 19.15 15.44 6.35
C GLU A 271 19.01 16.15 5.00
N PHE A 272 17.79 16.55 4.61
CA PHE A 272 17.46 17.02 3.26
C PHE A 272 17.11 18.51 3.19
N GLY A 273 16.95 19.17 4.33
CA GLY A 273 16.34 20.51 4.41
C GLY A 273 14.82 20.46 4.33
N ASP A 274 14.19 21.63 4.42
CA ASP A 274 12.74 21.79 4.31
C ASP A 274 12.30 21.85 2.83
N ILE A 275 12.61 20.77 2.11
CA ILE A 275 12.26 20.61 0.70
C ILE A 275 10.81 20.13 0.56
N PRO A 276 10.23 20.21 -0.65
CA PRO A 276 8.92 19.62 -0.91
C PRO A 276 8.87 18.12 -0.57
N ILE A 277 7.82 17.70 0.12
CA ILE A 277 7.63 16.32 0.58
C ILE A 277 7.60 15.31 -0.58
N GLY A 278 7.10 15.71 -1.75
CA GLY A 278 7.08 14.86 -2.95
C GLY A 278 8.47 14.54 -3.52
N ARG A 279 9.53 15.22 -3.09
CA ARG A 279 10.92 14.84 -3.43
C ARG A 279 11.47 13.69 -2.60
N ILE A 280 10.78 13.30 -1.52
CA ILE A 280 11.23 12.21 -0.65
C ILE A 280 10.88 10.87 -1.29
N ASP A 281 11.89 10.26 -1.90
CA ASP A 281 11.79 8.99 -2.63
C ASP A 281 12.48 7.83 -1.88
N LYS A 282 12.56 6.66 -2.53
CA LYS A 282 13.19 5.48 -1.90
C LYS A 282 14.67 5.68 -1.64
N GLN A 283 15.38 6.40 -2.52
CA GLN A 283 16.80 6.69 -2.34
C GLN A 283 17.03 7.58 -1.12
N SER A 284 16.21 8.61 -0.95
CA SER A 284 16.19 9.49 0.22
C SER A 284 15.99 8.68 1.51
N ALA A 285 15.02 7.76 1.54
CA ALA A 285 14.79 6.93 2.73
C ALA A 285 15.96 5.97 3.06
N VAL A 286 16.61 5.39 2.05
CA VAL A 286 17.80 4.54 2.24
C VAL A 286 18.99 5.37 2.73
N LYS A 287 19.20 6.57 2.17
CA LYS A 287 20.26 7.50 2.59
C LYS A 287 20.08 7.91 4.04
N LEU A 288 18.88 8.38 4.40
CA LEU A 288 18.55 8.77 5.77
C LEU A 288 18.75 7.61 6.74
N LYS A 289 18.31 6.39 6.39
CA LYS A 289 18.57 5.19 7.20
C LYS A 289 20.06 4.97 7.43
N SER A 290 20.88 5.08 6.38
CA SER A 290 22.33 4.87 6.48
C SER A 290 23.01 5.88 7.41
N HIS A 291 22.50 7.10 7.48
CA HIS A 291 23.00 8.17 8.34
C HIS A 291 22.49 8.07 9.77
N ILE A 292 21.21 7.73 9.97
CA ILE A 292 20.62 7.52 11.31
C ILE A 292 21.41 6.46 12.09
N VAL A 293 21.86 5.39 11.43
CA VAL A 293 22.66 4.31 12.06
C VAL A 293 23.99 4.82 12.63
N LYS A 294 24.56 5.89 12.06
CA LYS A 294 25.83 6.48 12.49
C LYS A 294 25.67 7.53 13.59
N LEU A 295 24.44 7.90 13.95
CA LEU A 295 24.21 8.98 14.90
C LEU A 295 24.67 8.62 16.32
N PRO A 296 25.41 9.51 17.00
CA PRO A 296 25.83 9.29 18.37
C PRO A 296 24.65 9.16 19.34
N LYS A 297 24.79 8.25 20.31
CA LYS A 297 23.83 8.16 21.42
C LYS A 297 23.78 9.47 22.20
N ASN A 298 22.58 9.89 22.58
CA ASN A 298 22.36 11.12 23.37
C ASN A 298 22.95 12.39 22.72
N ARG A 299 23.01 12.49 21.37
CA ARG A 299 23.62 13.62 20.65
C ARG A 299 23.17 15.01 21.14
N ARG A 300 21.90 15.19 21.50
CA ARG A 300 21.36 16.47 22.00
C ARG A 300 21.69 16.77 23.47
N LYS A 301 22.15 15.79 24.25
CA LYS A 301 22.49 15.94 25.68
C LYS A 301 23.99 15.98 25.93
N ASN A 302 24.78 15.31 25.08
CA ASN A 302 26.23 15.27 25.21
C ASN A 302 26.85 16.60 24.73
N ARG A 303 27.67 17.23 25.57
CA ARG A 303 28.39 18.47 25.23
C ARG A 303 29.26 18.35 23.97
N LEU A 304 29.76 17.15 23.66
CA LEU A 304 30.59 16.91 22.48
C LEU A 304 29.81 16.97 21.16
N TYR A 305 28.49 16.75 21.20
CA TYR A 305 27.65 16.56 20.00
C TYR A 305 26.54 17.59 19.88
N ARG A 306 26.12 18.23 20.98
CA ARG A 306 24.90 19.06 21.05
C ARG A 306 24.87 20.19 20.02
N ASP A 307 26.02 20.83 19.78
CA ASP A 307 26.11 22.04 18.95
C ASP A 307 26.60 21.73 17.52
N LYS A 308 26.69 20.46 17.13
CA LYS A 308 27.15 20.02 15.80
C LYS A 308 25.96 19.75 14.88
N ASP A 309 26.16 20.05 13.60
CA ASP A 309 25.20 19.75 12.53
C ASP A 309 25.03 18.24 12.30
N PHE A 310 23.88 17.85 11.76
CA PHE A 310 23.52 16.47 11.44
C PHE A 310 24.61 15.76 10.62
N HIS A 311 25.06 16.35 9.50
CA HIS A 311 26.03 15.71 8.61
C HIS A 311 27.40 15.61 9.25
N THR A 312 27.78 16.64 10.04
CA THR A 312 29.02 16.59 10.84
C THR A 312 29.01 15.43 11.83
N LEU A 313 27.87 15.15 12.48
CA LEU A 313 27.75 14.03 13.41
C LEU A 313 27.83 12.67 12.72
N VAL A 314 27.33 12.56 11.50
CA VAL A 314 27.41 11.35 10.67
C VAL A 314 28.86 11.06 10.28
N ASP A 315 29.63 12.10 9.95
CA ASP A 315 31.03 11.99 9.52
C ASP A 315 32.01 11.68 10.65
N MET A 316 31.67 12.01 11.90
CA MET A 316 32.50 11.71 13.08
C MET A 316 32.68 10.21 13.36
N ASN A 317 31.86 9.33 12.74
CA ASN A 317 31.93 7.87 12.81
C ASN A 317 32.20 7.32 14.24
N VAL A 318 31.36 7.74 15.19
CA VAL A 318 31.52 7.39 16.60
C VAL A 318 31.22 5.91 16.85
N GLN A 319 31.90 5.31 17.82
CA GLN A 319 31.66 3.91 18.22
C GLN A 319 30.30 3.74 18.94
N ASP A 320 29.90 4.74 19.73
CA ASP A 320 28.73 4.67 20.61
C ASP A 320 27.50 5.31 19.94
N THR A 321 26.84 4.55 19.08
CA THR A 321 25.68 4.98 18.28
C THR A 321 24.34 4.66 18.95
N ILE A 322 23.26 5.25 18.43
CA ILE A 322 21.89 4.92 18.88
C ILE A 322 21.54 3.44 18.65
N SER A 323 20.72 2.87 19.52
CA SER A 323 20.36 1.45 19.46
C SER A 323 19.48 1.12 18.25
N THR A 324 19.52 -0.13 17.79
CA THR A 324 18.64 -0.64 16.72
C THR A 324 17.16 -0.46 17.03
N THR A 325 16.76 -0.54 18.30
CA THR A 325 15.40 -0.24 18.75
C THR A 325 15.02 1.21 18.47
N THR A 326 15.89 2.16 18.82
CA THR A 326 15.67 3.59 18.60
C THR A 326 15.59 3.91 17.11
N ILE A 327 16.49 3.32 16.31
CA ILE A 327 16.50 3.46 14.85
C ILE A 327 15.17 2.96 14.25
N ASN A 328 14.71 1.78 14.68
CA ASN A 328 13.44 1.21 14.21
C ASN A 328 12.22 2.04 14.64
N GLU A 329 12.28 2.71 15.79
CA GLU A 329 11.26 3.64 16.25
C GLU A 329 11.18 4.85 15.32
N HIS A 330 12.31 5.50 15.01
CA HIS A 330 12.38 6.59 14.04
C HIS A 330 11.83 6.17 12.66
N LEU A 331 12.28 5.03 12.14
CA LEU A 331 11.81 4.50 10.86
C LEU A 331 10.30 4.18 10.88
N SER A 332 9.75 3.77 12.03
CA SER A 332 8.31 3.53 12.18
C SER A 332 7.53 4.84 12.07
N TYR A 333 7.96 5.89 12.76
CA TYR A 333 7.28 7.19 12.68
C TYR A 333 7.41 7.83 11.29
N LEU A 334 8.58 7.74 10.66
CA LEU A 334 8.80 8.21 9.29
C LEU A 334 7.90 7.46 8.29
N SER A 335 7.75 6.14 8.44
CA SER A 335 6.84 5.35 7.62
C SER A 335 5.38 5.72 7.87
N SER A 336 4.93 5.88 9.12
CA SER A 336 3.57 6.33 9.41
C SER A 336 3.28 7.73 8.86
N PHE A 337 4.25 8.63 8.92
CA PHE A 337 4.14 9.99 8.37
C PHE A 337 4.05 9.98 6.85
N MET A 338 4.91 9.24 6.15
CA MET A 338 4.83 9.15 4.68
C MET A 338 3.57 8.41 4.21
N GLU A 339 3.05 7.47 5.00
CA GLU A 339 1.75 6.84 4.72
C GLU A 339 0.60 7.86 4.80
N TRP A 340 0.61 8.73 5.81
CA TRP A 340 -0.36 9.80 5.94
C TRP A 340 -0.26 10.79 4.77
N ASN A 341 0.95 11.20 4.38
CA ASN A 341 1.17 12.06 3.21
C ASN A 341 0.65 11.41 1.92
N ARG A 342 0.83 10.10 1.75
CA ARG A 342 0.28 9.37 0.62
C ARG A 342 -1.24 9.38 0.59
N ASN A 343 -1.88 9.11 1.72
CA ASN A 343 -3.34 9.09 1.81
C ASN A 343 -3.97 10.48 1.56
N HIS A 344 -3.22 11.55 1.80
CA HIS A 344 -3.65 12.94 1.59
C HIS A 344 -3.21 13.53 0.25
N GLY A 345 -2.52 12.76 -0.60
CA GLY A 345 -2.08 13.21 -1.93
C GLY A 345 -0.82 14.10 -1.93
N TYR A 346 -0.13 14.23 -0.79
CA TYR A 346 1.15 14.93 -0.70
C TYR A 346 2.32 14.10 -1.23
N ALA A 347 2.19 12.77 -1.31
CA ALA A 347 3.22 11.88 -1.84
C ALA A 347 2.60 10.69 -2.59
N ASN A 348 3.27 10.17 -3.62
CA ASN A 348 2.74 9.02 -4.36
C ASN A 348 2.97 7.68 -3.65
N GLN A 349 4.01 7.61 -2.82
CA GLN A 349 4.46 6.36 -2.19
C GLN A 349 5.04 6.57 -0.80
N ASN A 350 5.11 5.49 -0.03
CA ASN A 350 5.78 5.46 1.26
C ASN A 350 7.18 4.84 1.13
N PRO A 351 8.26 5.65 1.08
CA PRO A 351 9.60 5.13 0.85
C PRO A 351 10.19 4.42 2.09
N PHE A 352 9.63 4.61 3.28
CA PHE A 352 10.14 3.99 4.52
C PHE A 352 9.58 2.58 4.79
N THR A 353 8.62 2.11 3.99
CA THR A 353 8.07 0.76 4.10
C THR A 353 9.18 -0.29 3.97
N GLY A 354 9.20 -1.23 4.93
CA GLY A 354 10.14 -2.35 4.96
C GLY A 354 11.59 -2.00 5.37
N LEU A 355 11.88 -0.77 5.83
CA LEU A 355 13.26 -0.36 6.13
C LEU A 355 13.79 -0.73 7.52
N LYS A 356 12.99 -1.36 8.39
CA LYS A 356 13.40 -1.71 9.76
C LYS A 356 14.60 -2.67 9.77
N LEU A 357 15.49 -2.48 10.73
CA LEU A 357 16.64 -3.34 11.00
C LEU A 357 16.21 -4.58 11.82
N PRO A 358 16.83 -5.75 11.59
CA PRO A 358 16.57 -6.92 12.40
C PRO A 358 16.98 -6.65 13.86
N LYS A 359 16.12 -7.08 14.80
CA LYS A 359 16.46 -7.04 16.23
C LYS A 359 17.56 -8.09 16.47
N LYS A 360 18.71 -7.64 16.97
CA LYS A 360 19.85 -8.53 17.29
C LYS A 360 19.68 -9.29 18.61
N ILE A 361 18.74 -8.85 19.46
CA ILE A 361 18.48 -9.43 20.78
C ILE A 361 17.41 -10.51 20.62
N ARG A 362 17.67 -11.73 21.09
CA ARG A 362 16.67 -12.80 21.11
C ARG A 362 15.66 -12.51 22.22
N PRO A 363 14.38 -12.90 22.10
CA PRO A 363 13.38 -12.66 23.16
C PRO A 363 13.79 -13.17 24.56
N ARG A 364 14.61 -14.22 24.63
CA ARG A 364 15.16 -14.77 25.88
C ARG A 364 16.33 -13.98 26.49
N ASP A 365 16.96 -13.12 25.69
CA ASP A 365 18.05 -12.23 26.10
C ASP A 365 17.49 -10.82 26.42
N GLU A 366 16.16 -10.65 26.40
CA GLU A 366 15.47 -9.49 26.96
C GLU A 366 15.52 -9.54 28.49
N ARG A 367 15.13 -8.45 29.17
CA ARG A 367 15.31 -8.32 30.63
C ARG A 367 14.75 -9.53 31.38
N ASP A 368 15.63 -10.22 32.10
CA ASP A 368 15.24 -11.29 33.01
C ASP A 368 14.24 -10.78 34.06
N ARG A 369 13.33 -11.67 34.46
CA ARG A 369 12.50 -11.43 35.64
C ARG A 369 13.42 -11.33 36.85
N PHE A 370 13.11 -10.41 37.77
CA PHE A 370 13.79 -10.37 39.05
C PHE A 370 13.69 -11.74 39.72
N SER A 371 14.83 -12.28 40.15
CA SER A 371 14.85 -13.49 40.96
C SER A 371 14.30 -13.19 42.35
N ASP A 372 13.88 -14.23 43.08
CA ASP A 372 13.45 -14.06 44.48
C ASP A 372 14.56 -13.46 45.36
N GLU A 373 15.83 -13.69 45.01
CA GLU A 373 16.99 -13.09 45.67
C GLU A 373 17.13 -11.59 45.34
N ASP A 374 16.90 -11.21 44.08
CA ASP A 374 16.89 -9.80 43.68
C ASP A 374 15.75 -9.05 44.37
N ILE A 375 14.56 -9.65 44.45
CA ILE A 375 13.43 -9.08 45.17
C ILE A 375 13.76 -8.94 46.67
N LYS A 376 14.30 -9.99 47.31
CA LYS A 376 14.72 -9.92 48.72
C LYS A 376 15.78 -8.85 48.97
N LYS A 377 16.76 -8.68 48.06
CA LYS A 377 17.75 -7.60 48.14
C LYS A 377 17.12 -6.24 47.93
N MET A 378 16.24 -6.07 46.93
CA MET A 378 15.55 -4.80 46.68
C MET A 378 14.70 -4.35 47.86
N PHE A 379 14.10 -5.28 48.61
CA PHE A 379 13.28 -4.98 49.79
C PHE A 379 13.98 -5.25 51.13
N ALA A 380 15.29 -5.48 51.13
CA ALA A 380 16.05 -5.67 52.36
C ALA A 380 15.98 -4.40 53.22
N LYS A 381 15.65 -4.56 54.50
CA LYS A 381 15.46 -3.46 55.45
C LYS A 381 16.69 -2.55 55.52
N GLU A 382 17.89 -3.12 55.41
CA GLU A 382 19.16 -2.39 55.42
C GLU A 382 19.28 -1.31 54.32
N ASN A 383 18.61 -1.48 53.17
CA ASN A 383 18.71 -0.54 52.04
C ASN A 383 17.89 0.75 52.22
N TYR A 384 16.99 0.79 53.21
CA TYR A 384 16.10 1.93 53.47
C TYR A 384 16.35 2.59 54.85
N ILE A 385 17.20 1.98 55.68
CA ILE A 385 17.60 2.51 56.99
C ILE A 385 18.47 3.79 56.89
N PRO A 386 19.36 4.00 55.89
CA PRO A 386 20.16 5.23 55.82
C PRO A 386 19.37 6.49 55.47
N GLN A 387 18.18 6.34 54.87
CA GLN A 387 17.35 7.45 54.34
C GLN A 387 16.20 7.83 55.27
N THR A 388 16.09 7.20 56.44
CA THR A 388 15.05 7.45 57.45
C THR A 388 15.60 8.15 58.70
N LYS A 389 16.69 8.94 58.58
CA LYS A 389 16.96 10.01 59.53
C LYS A 389 15.87 11.06 59.41
N ILE A 390 14.74 10.79 60.05
CA ILE A 390 13.81 11.80 60.52
C ILE A 390 14.66 12.74 61.36
N LEU A 391 14.75 14.00 60.92
CA LEU A 391 15.29 15.08 61.71
C LEU A 391 14.45 15.12 63.00
N GLU A 392 15.06 14.71 64.12
CA GLU A 392 14.52 14.97 65.46
C GLU A 392 14.45 16.48 65.74
#